data_AF-A0A4Y4BA47-F1
#
_entry.id   AF-A0A4Y4BA47-F1
#
_cell.length_a   1.000
_cell.length_b   1.000
_cell.length_c   1.000
_cell.angle_alpha   90.00
_cell.angle_beta   90.00
_cell.angle_gamma   90.00
#
_symmetry.space_group_name_H-M   'P 1'
#
loop_
_entity.id
_entity.type
_entity.pdbx_description
1 polymer ?
#
loop_
_entity_poly.entity_id
_entity_poly.type
_entity_poly.pdbx_seq_one_letter_code
_entity_poly.pdbx_strand_id
1 'polypeptide(L)'
;MPELDADRDEPLKMIPGRPPAPGAFPVGCAFAARCPLATDLCRESDPELVADTDGHRVACWHPVSGETAVPVAISTAAEEEETVLR
;
A
#
# COMPACT_ATOMS: atom_id res chain seq x y z
N MET A 1 -6.24 11.69 10.44
CA MET A 1 -6.06 11.44 11.89
C MET A 1 -7.17 10.52 12.33
N PRO A 2 -6.90 9.47 13.15
CA PRO A 2 -7.97 8.66 13.73
C PRO A 2 -8.96 9.56 14.49
N GLU A 3 -10.25 9.26 14.39
CA GLU A 3 -11.29 9.98 15.13
C GLU A 3 -11.30 9.51 16.58
N LEU A 4 -11.46 10.44 17.52
CA LEU A 4 -11.42 10.15 18.96
C LEU A 4 -12.65 9.35 19.43
N ASP A 5 -13.78 9.53 18.74
CA ASP A 5 -15.07 8.90 19.03
C ASP A 5 -15.32 7.64 18.16
N ALA A 6 -14.33 7.18 17.40
CA ALA A 6 -14.44 5.92 16.68
C ALA A 6 -14.56 4.76 17.68
N ASP A 7 -15.40 3.79 17.34
CA ASP A 7 -15.61 2.59 18.14
C ASP A 7 -14.28 1.84 18.32
N ARG A 8 -13.82 1.70 19.57
CA ARG A 8 -12.48 1.16 19.88
C ARG A 8 -12.35 -0.32 19.58
N ASP A 9 -13.47 -1.00 19.43
CA ASP A 9 -13.57 -2.40 19.07
C ASP A 9 -13.56 -2.61 17.53
N GLU A 10 -13.64 -1.54 16.73
CA GLU A 10 -13.54 -1.65 15.27
C GLU A 10 -12.06 -1.78 14.83
N PRO A 11 -11.70 -2.83 14.06
CA PRO A 11 -10.33 -3.05 13.63
C PRO A 11 -9.84 -1.94 12.70
N LEU A 12 -8.64 -1.43 12.98
CA LEU A 12 -7.97 -0.45 12.12
C LEU A 12 -7.65 -1.04 10.74
N LYS A 13 -7.90 -0.25 9.70
CA LYS A 13 -7.52 -0.60 8.32
C LYS A 13 -5.99 -0.66 8.20
N MET A 14 -5.44 -1.87 8.16
CA MET A 14 -4.01 -2.10 7.95
C MET A 14 -3.67 -2.18 6.45
N ILE A 15 -2.54 -1.56 6.07
CA ILE A 15 -1.99 -1.69 4.72
C ILE A 15 -1.19 -3.01 4.66
N PRO A 16 -1.57 -4.00 3.83
CA PRO A 16 -0.93 -5.32 3.81
C PRO A 16 0.52 -5.27 3.29
N GLY A 17 1.40 -6.11 3.83
CA GLY A 17 2.83 -6.29 3.44
C GLY A 17 3.86 -5.74 4.44
N ARG A 18 5.16 -5.74 4.10
CA ARG A 18 6.26 -5.16 4.91
C ARG A 18 7.03 -4.08 4.13
N PRO A 19 7.47 -2.97 4.77
CA PRO A 19 8.37 -2.02 4.12
C PRO A 19 9.64 -2.75 3.65
N PRO A 20 10.27 -2.32 2.54
CA PRO A 20 11.57 -2.83 2.16
C PRO A 20 12.60 -2.53 3.26
N ALA A 21 13.67 -3.32 3.32
CA ALA A 21 14.76 -3.07 4.26
C ALA A 21 15.40 -1.69 3.97
N PRO A 22 15.76 -0.91 5.00
CA PRO A 22 16.44 0.37 4.81
C PRO A 22 17.70 0.20 3.95
N GLY A 23 17.81 0.97 2.87
CA GLY A 23 18.94 0.92 1.94
C GLY A 23 18.87 -0.15 0.84
N ALA A 24 17.90 -1.07 0.89
CA ALA A 24 17.63 -2.01 -0.19
C ALA A 24 16.52 -1.47 -1.09
N PHE A 25 16.89 -0.55 -1.99
CA PHE A 25 15.96 -0.05 -3.00
C PHE A 25 15.78 -1.12 -4.09
N PRO A 26 14.56 -1.60 -4.33
CA PRO A 26 14.30 -2.52 -5.44
C PRO A 26 14.53 -1.79 -6.76
N VAL A 27 14.82 -2.57 -7.81
CA VAL A 27 14.75 -2.06 -9.18
C VAL A 27 13.31 -1.65 -9.47
N GLY A 28 13.14 -0.53 -10.18
CA GLY A 28 11.84 0.03 -10.49
C GLY A 28 11.20 0.81 -9.34
N CYS A 29 9.89 1.01 -9.43
CA CYS A 29 9.09 1.73 -8.45
C CYS A 29 9.19 1.08 -7.06
N ALA A 30 9.56 1.87 -6.05
CA ALA A 30 9.70 1.43 -4.66
C ALA A 30 8.43 0.82 -4.05
N PHE A 31 7.26 1.10 -4.64
CA PHE A 31 5.96 0.62 -4.17
C PHE A 31 5.46 -0.65 -4.88
N ALA A 32 6.14 -1.11 -5.95
CA ALA A 32 5.64 -2.18 -6.83
C ALA A 32 5.34 -3.51 -6.10
N ALA A 33 6.06 -3.81 -5.02
CA ALA A 33 5.83 -5.02 -4.22
C ALA A 33 4.51 -5.01 -3.43
N ARG A 34 3.89 -3.84 -3.22
CA ARG A 34 2.69 -3.66 -2.40
C ARG A 34 1.59 -2.85 -3.08
N CYS A 35 1.87 -2.30 -4.26
CA CYS A 35 0.91 -1.49 -5.01
C CYS A 35 -0.07 -2.41 -5.74
N PRO A 36 -1.40 -2.27 -5.50
CA PRO A 36 -2.42 -3.06 -6.20
C PRO A 36 -2.51 -2.75 -7.70
N LEU A 37 -1.94 -1.64 -8.17
CA LEU A 37 -1.90 -1.23 -9.58
C LEU A 37 -0.57 -1.58 -10.26
N ALA A 38 0.31 -2.36 -9.62
CA ALA A 38 1.66 -2.63 -10.14
C ALA A 38 1.67 -3.50 -11.40
N THR A 39 2.19 -2.96 -12.50
CA THR A 39 2.50 -3.68 -13.74
C THR A 39 3.97 -4.09 -13.80
N ASP A 40 4.39 -4.83 -14.83
CA ASP A 40 5.79 -5.22 -15.04
C ASP A 40 6.70 -4.00 -15.20
N LEU A 41 6.24 -2.97 -15.92
CA LEU A 41 6.94 -1.69 -16.04
C LEU A 41 7.28 -1.07 -14.67
N CYS A 42 6.38 -1.20 -13.68
CA CYS A 42 6.64 -0.72 -12.33
C CYS A 42 7.78 -1.48 -11.63
N ARG A 43 8.04 -2.74 -11.99
CA ARG A 43 9.11 -3.58 -11.40
C ARG A 43 10.44 -3.42 -12.15
N GLU A 44 10.39 -2.95 -13.40
CA GLU A 44 11.55 -2.86 -14.28
C GLU A 44 12.15 -1.45 -14.32
N SER A 45 11.36 -0.40 -14.11
CA SER A 45 11.81 0.99 -14.31
C SER A 45 11.18 1.99 -13.35
N ASP A 46 11.98 2.96 -12.93
CA ASP A 46 11.55 4.03 -12.04
C ASP A 46 10.75 5.07 -12.84
N PRO A 47 9.55 5.46 -12.39
CA PRO A 47 8.76 6.48 -13.08
C PRO A 47 9.36 7.88 -12.94
N GLU A 48 9.26 8.67 -14.00
CA GLU A 48 9.65 10.08 -13.94
C GLU A 48 8.73 10.89 -13.02
N LEU A 49 9.31 11.89 -12.35
CA LEU A 49 8.59 12.77 -11.45
C LEU A 49 7.93 13.93 -12.21
N VAL A 50 6.66 13.73 -12.58
CA VAL A 50 5.85 14.64 -13.40
C VAL A 50 4.88 15.48 -12.56
N ALA A 51 4.36 16.57 -13.13
CA ALA A 51 3.30 17.35 -12.49
C ALA A 51 1.91 16.79 -12.84
N ASP A 52 1.03 16.71 -11.85
CA ASP A 52 -0.39 16.35 -12.01
C ASP A 52 -1.25 17.61 -12.29
N THR A 53 -2.53 17.42 -12.62
CA THR A 53 -3.48 18.50 -12.96
C THR A 53 -3.65 19.54 -11.87
N ASP A 54 -3.47 19.17 -10.60
CA ASP A 54 -3.55 20.10 -9.45
C ASP A 54 -2.20 20.75 -9.09
N GLY A 55 -1.15 20.52 -9.89
CA GLY A 55 0.20 21.07 -9.65
C GLY A 55 1.03 20.30 -8.62
N HIS A 56 0.51 19.20 -8.09
CA HIS A 56 1.29 18.23 -7.32
C HIS A 56 2.30 17.50 -8.20
N ARG A 57 3.37 16.94 -7.61
CA ARG A 57 4.33 16.11 -8.35
C ARG A 57 4.16 14.64 -7.98
N VAL A 58 4.14 13.78 -8.99
CA VAL A 58 3.89 12.35 -8.87
C VAL A 58 4.90 11.57 -9.70
N ALA A 59 5.47 10.52 -9.12
CA ALA A 59 6.28 9.52 -9.82
C ALA A 59 5.50 8.20 -9.82
N CYS A 60 4.56 8.07 -10.74
CA CYS A 60 3.69 6.90 -10.88
C CYS A 60 3.42 6.63 -12.35
N TRP A 61 3.52 5.36 -12.77
CA TRP A 61 3.10 4.94 -14.11
C TRP A 61 1.59 4.97 -14.31
N HIS A 62 0.83 4.94 -13.21
CA HIS A 62 -0.65 4.93 -13.18
C HIS A 62 -1.16 5.99 -12.19
N PRO A 63 -1.00 7.30 -12.48
CA PRO A 63 -1.49 8.35 -11.61
C PRO A 63 -3.02 8.29 -11.52
N VAL A 64 -3.55 8.40 -10.30
CA VAL A 64 -5.00 8.46 -10.06
C VAL A 64 -5.41 9.92 -9.79
N SER A 65 -6.33 10.43 -10.58
CA SER A 65 -7.01 11.71 -10.29
C SER A 65 -8.11 11.44 -9.27
N GLY A 66 -8.31 12.37 -8.33
CA GLY A 66 -9.13 12.16 -7.12
C GLY A 66 -10.53 11.57 -7.37
N GLU A 67 -10.91 10.64 -6.49
CA GLU A 67 -12.17 9.86 -6.36
C GLU A 67 -12.10 8.37 -6.76
N THR A 68 -10.97 7.88 -7.30
CA THR A 68 -10.81 6.44 -7.58
C THR A 68 -10.38 5.66 -6.32
N ALA A 69 -11.30 4.91 -5.73
CA ALA A 69 -10.99 3.95 -4.66
C ALA A 69 -10.33 2.69 -5.24
N VAL A 70 -9.07 2.44 -4.90
CA VAL A 70 -8.37 1.21 -5.30
C VAL A 70 -8.76 0.07 -4.34
N PRO A 71 -9.25 -1.09 -4.81
CA PRO A 71 -9.67 -2.18 -3.93
C PRO A 71 -8.44 -2.84 -3.29
N VAL A 72 -8.12 -2.43 -2.06
CA VAL A 72 -7.13 -3.13 -1.23
C VAL A 72 -7.82 -4.29 -0.53
N ALA A 73 -7.43 -5.52 -0.85
CA ALA A 73 -7.86 -6.70 -0.11
C ALA A 73 -7.24 -6.67 1.30
N ILE A 74 -8.10 -6.52 2.31
CA ILE A 74 -7.76 -6.58 3.72
C ILE A 74 -7.57 -8.04 4.12
N SER A 75 -6.37 -8.40 4.60
CA SER A 75 -6.10 -9.73 5.12
C SER A 75 -6.42 -9.76 6.61
N THR A 76 -7.54 -10.39 6.97
CA THR A 76 -7.87 -10.69 8.36
C THR A 76 -6.92 -11.78 8.85
N ALA A 77 -5.99 -11.44 9.74
CA ALA A 77 -5.24 -12.44 10.47
C ALA A 77 -6.21 -13.06 11.49
N ALA A 78 -6.83 -14.17 11.11
CA ALA A 78 -7.45 -15.09 12.06
C ALA A 78 -6.30 -15.85 12.73
N GLU A 79 -6.08 -15.58 14.00
CA GLU A 79 -5.21 -16.37 14.86
C GLU A 79 -5.87 -17.75 15.03
N GLU A 80 -5.32 -18.76 14.36
CA GLU A 80 -5.46 -20.15 14.80
C GLU A 80 -4.66 -20.30 16.09
N GLU A 81 -5.29 -20.09 17.25
CA GLU A 81 -4.80 -20.67 18.50
C GLU A 81 -5.05 -22.19 18.44
N GLU A 82 -4.04 -22.86 17.90
CA GLU A 82 -3.77 -24.28 18.04
C GLU A 82 -3.81 -24.66 19.53
N THR A 83 -4.73 -25.57 19.85
CA THR A 83 -4.75 -26.36 21.07
C THR A 83 -3.36 -26.93 21.37
N VAL A 84 -2.66 -26.36 22.35
CA VAL A 84 -1.53 -27.02 23.02
C VAL A 84 -2.02 -27.57 24.36
N LEU A 85 -2.32 -28.85 24.31
CA LEU A 85 -2.52 -29.77 25.41
C LEU A 85 -1.41 -29.66 26.49
N ARG A 86 -1.78 -29.32 27.73
CA ARG A 86 -1.26 -29.93 28.97
C ARG A 86 -2.09 -29.58 30.20
#